data_AF-A0A835F870-F1
#
_entry.id   AF-A0A835F870-F1
#
_cell.length_a   1.000
_cell.length_b   1.000
_cell.length_c   1.000
_cell.angle_alpha   90.00
_cell.angle_beta   90.00
_cell.angle_gamma   90.00
#
_symmetry.space_group_name_H-M   'P 1'
#
loop_
_entity.id
_entity.type
_entity.pdbx_description
1 polymer ?
#
loop_
_entity_poly.entity_id
_entity_poly.type
_entity_poly.pdbx_seq_one_letter_code
_entity_poly.pdbx_strand_id
1 'polypeptide(L)'
;MALAFTIMNRSCYEVGNHPLLTHHPQQLVPFIEFPSNTNVTNVEKLPSPRLLATHIPFSLLPESIRSEGSRIIYICRDPKDAFISSWHFNQRVHGHAIDFDKGPFWNHCLEYWKGSIERPDVVLFLRYEEVMSDPVKYVKRIATFLGVPFSSEEEDFGVPEEVVKLCSFKMLSGLKVNQSGKVGDWVNHMSEEMASRLDHIMEEKLEGSGLTL
;
A
#
# COMPACT_ATOMS: atom_id res chain seq x y z
N MET A 1 -4.30 -0.24 0.88
CA MET A 1 -5.59 0.41 1.17
C MET A 1 -6.75 -0.58 1.14
N ALA A 2 -7.16 -1.10 -0.02
CA ALA A 2 -8.32 -2.01 -0.12
C ALA A 2 -8.24 -3.22 0.83
N LEU A 3 -7.11 -3.94 0.84
CA LEU A 3 -6.90 -5.09 1.73
C LEU A 3 -7.11 -4.74 3.21
N ALA A 4 -6.43 -3.70 3.71
CA ALA A 4 -6.56 -3.28 5.11
C ALA A 4 -8.01 -2.86 5.44
N PHE A 5 -8.69 -2.15 4.54
CA PHE A 5 -10.08 -1.73 4.75
C PHE A 5 -11.01 -2.95 4.85
N THR A 6 -10.91 -3.89 3.91
CA THR A 6 -11.72 -5.10 3.92
C THR A 6 -11.42 -5.95 5.14
N ILE A 7 -10.15 -6.16 5.50
CA ILE A 7 -9.78 -6.94 6.70
C ILE A 7 -10.40 -6.33 7.96
N MET A 8 -10.34 -5.01 8.14
CA MET A 8 -10.86 -4.35 9.34
C MET A 8 -12.39 -4.31 9.40
N ASN A 9 -13.07 -4.39 8.26
CA ASN A 9 -14.52 -4.22 8.17
C ASN A 9 -15.26 -5.50 7.69
N ARG A 10 -14.58 -6.64 7.64
CA ARG A 10 -15.15 -7.90 7.14
C ARG A 10 -16.35 -8.41 7.94
N SER A 11 -16.42 -8.09 9.23
CA SER A 11 -17.59 -8.39 10.07
C SER A 11 -18.74 -7.39 9.88
N CYS A 12 -18.48 -6.25 9.24
CA CYS A 12 -19.45 -5.16 9.06
C CYS A 12 -20.14 -5.22 7.69
N TYR A 13 -19.48 -5.81 6.69
CA TYR A 13 -19.97 -5.83 5.32
C TYR A 13 -19.85 -7.22 4.71
N GLU A 14 -20.96 -7.72 4.19
CA GLU A 14 -20.97 -8.89 3.32
C GLU A 14 -20.33 -8.57 1.96
N VAL A 15 -19.76 -9.59 1.31
CA VAL A 15 -19.06 -9.45 0.03
C VAL A 15 -19.95 -8.79 -1.04
N GLY A 16 -21.25 -9.10 -1.07
CA GLY A 16 -22.19 -8.58 -2.07
C GLY A 16 -22.58 -7.10 -1.92
N ASN A 17 -22.35 -6.51 -0.74
CA ASN A 17 -22.69 -5.11 -0.45
C ASN A 17 -21.47 -4.34 0.10
N HIS A 18 -20.26 -4.79 -0.27
CA HIS A 18 -19.05 -4.20 0.28
C HIS A 18 -18.79 -2.80 -0.31
N PRO A 19 -18.39 -1.79 0.50
CA PRO A 19 -18.17 -0.41 0.02
C PRO A 19 -17.20 -0.27 -1.15
N LEU A 20 -16.20 -1.16 -1.26
CA LEU A 20 -15.28 -1.21 -2.40
C LEU A 20 -15.96 -1.45 -3.76
N LEU A 21 -17.18 -1.98 -3.79
CA LEU A 21 -17.94 -2.18 -5.02
C LEU A 21 -18.52 -0.86 -5.57
N THR A 22 -18.69 0.15 -4.70
CA THR A 22 -19.37 1.41 -5.01
C THR A 22 -18.52 2.66 -4.76
N HIS A 23 -17.38 2.54 -4.09
CA HIS A 23 -16.46 3.63 -3.76
C HIS A 23 -15.02 3.28 -4.11
N HIS A 24 -14.25 4.28 -4.55
CA HIS A 24 -12.83 4.12 -4.80
C HIS A 24 -12.09 3.88 -3.46
N PRO A 25 -11.07 2.99 -3.38
CA PRO A 25 -10.37 2.69 -2.13
C PRO A 25 -9.83 3.94 -1.39
N GLN A 26 -9.40 4.97 -2.12
CA GLN A 26 -8.91 6.24 -1.54
C GLN A 26 -10.02 7.10 -0.90
N GLN A 27 -11.29 6.86 -1.22
CA GLN A 27 -12.41 7.51 -0.53
C GLN A 27 -12.73 6.82 0.80
N LEU A 28 -12.44 5.52 0.90
CA LEU A 28 -12.64 4.72 2.10
C LEU A 28 -11.47 4.82 3.08
N VAL A 29 -10.27 5.09 2.55
CA VAL A 29 -9.02 5.27 3.32
C VAL A 29 -8.40 6.60 2.92
N PRO A 30 -8.73 7.71 3.61
CA PRO A 30 -8.27 9.04 3.24
C PRO A 30 -6.77 9.21 3.51
N PHE A 31 -6.13 10.05 2.70
CA PHE A 31 -4.74 10.46 2.91
C PHE A 31 -4.64 11.56 3.97
N ILE A 32 -3.64 11.49 4.84
CA ILE A 32 -3.43 12.52 5.87
C ILE A 32 -2.91 13.84 5.28
N GLU A 33 -2.12 13.78 4.20
CA GLU A 33 -1.54 14.94 3.52
C GLU A 33 -2.48 15.61 2.51
N PHE A 34 -3.48 14.87 2.02
CA PHE A 34 -4.44 15.34 1.03
C PHE A 34 -5.85 15.14 1.59
N PRO A 35 -6.41 16.12 2.33
CA PRO A 35 -7.81 16.10 2.66
C PRO A 35 -8.59 16.08 1.35
N SER A 36 -9.13 14.91 0.99
CA SER A 36 -9.91 14.74 -0.24
C SER A 36 -11.06 15.75 -0.27
N ASN A 37 -11.52 16.17 -1.45
CA ASN A 37 -12.76 16.96 -1.61
C ASN A 37 -14.05 16.23 -1.15
N THR A 38 -13.93 15.08 -0.48
CA THR A 38 -15.04 14.43 0.21
C THR A 38 -15.19 15.07 1.60
N ASN A 39 -16.38 15.01 2.21
CA ASN A 39 -16.70 15.61 3.51
C ASN A 39 -15.84 15.12 4.71
N VAL A 40 -14.75 14.39 4.48
CA VAL A 40 -13.72 14.03 5.46
C VAL A 40 -12.73 15.19 5.61
N THR A 41 -13.24 16.39 5.91
CA THR A 41 -12.40 17.56 6.22
C THR A 41 -11.77 17.48 7.60
N ASN A 42 -12.10 16.45 8.40
CA ASN A 42 -11.57 16.29 9.74
C ASN A 42 -11.38 14.81 10.11
N VAL A 43 -10.14 14.34 10.00
CA VAL A 43 -9.69 12.99 10.42
C VAL A 43 -10.06 12.70 11.89
N GLU A 44 -10.25 13.74 12.71
CA GLU A 44 -10.69 13.60 14.11
C GLU A 44 -12.15 13.17 14.26
N LYS A 45 -12.98 13.32 13.23
CA LYS A 45 -14.38 12.89 13.26
C LYS A 45 -14.57 11.42 12.86
N LEU A 46 -13.51 10.75 12.39
CA LEU A 46 -13.60 9.35 11.99
C LEU A 46 -13.67 8.46 13.23
N PRO A 47 -14.55 7.42 13.22
CA PRO A 47 -14.63 6.47 14.31
C PRO A 47 -13.32 5.69 14.45
N SER A 48 -12.98 5.32 15.69
CA SER A 48 -11.83 4.46 15.97
C SER A 48 -12.22 2.97 15.91
N PRO A 49 -11.32 2.07 15.46
CA PRO A 49 -9.97 2.35 14.94
C PRO A 49 -10.01 3.01 13.54
N ARG A 50 -9.17 4.03 13.33
CA ARG A 50 -9.09 4.80 12.08
C ARG A 50 -8.12 4.13 11.11
N LEU A 51 -8.53 3.98 9.85
CA LEU A 51 -7.64 3.55 8.77
C LEU A 51 -7.34 4.73 7.86
N LEU A 52 -6.06 5.09 7.78
CA LEU A 52 -5.56 6.26 7.04
C LEU A 52 -4.43 5.83 6.09
N ALA A 53 -4.20 6.63 5.05
CA ALA A 53 -3.09 6.45 4.12
C ALA A 53 -2.12 7.64 4.17
N THR A 54 -0.87 7.41 3.78
CA THR A 54 0.12 8.47 3.62
C THR A 54 1.27 8.07 2.71
N HIS A 55 1.85 9.07 2.04
CA HIS A 55 3.14 9.03 1.34
C HIS A 55 4.23 9.82 2.07
N ILE A 56 3.98 10.27 3.30
CA ILE A 56 4.97 10.99 4.11
C ILE A 56 6.09 10.04 4.56
N PRO A 57 7.37 10.43 4.45
CA PRO A 57 8.50 9.68 5.01
C PRO A 57 8.31 9.41 6.50
N PHE A 58 8.80 8.27 7.00
CA PHE A 58 8.59 7.86 8.39
C PHE A 58 9.10 8.93 9.37
N SER A 59 10.26 9.53 9.10
CA SER A 59 10.87 10.59 9.92
C SER A 59 10.02 11.86 10.03
N LEU A 60 9.15 12.12 9.04
CA LEU A 60 8.27 13.29 8.97
C LEU A 60 6.84 13.01 9.46
N LEU A 61 6.54 11.76 9.87
CA LEU A 61 5.25 11.45 10.46
C LEU A 61 5.09 12.17 11.82
N PRO A 62 3.87 12.66 12.14
CA PRO A 62 3.54 13.19 13.45
C PRO A 62 3.95 12.23 14.58
N GLU A 63 4.45 12.76 15.69
CA GLU A 63 4.92 11.93 16.81
C GLU A 63 3.80 11.03 17.34
N SER A 64 2.55 11.49 17.38
CA SER A 64 1.39 10.67 17.76
C SER A 64 1.26 9.38 16.92
N ILE A 65 1.60 9.43 15.63
CA ILE A 65 1.59 8.23 14.76
C ILE A 65 2.80 7.33 15.08
N ARG A 66 3.95 7.91 15.41
CA ARG A 66 5.19 7.17 15.70
C ARG A 66 5.26 6.58 17.11
N SER A 67 4.59 7.17 18.09
CA SER A 67 4.75 6.85 19.51
C SER A 67 3.47 6.42 20.23
N GLU A 68 2.28 6.71 19.71
CA GLU A 68 1.00 6.50 20.43
C GLU A 68 0.15 5.37 19.84
N GLY A 69 0.65 4.14 19.89
CA GLY A 69 -0.14 2.91 19.66
C GLY A 69 -0.70 2.70 18.25
N SER A 70 -0.37 3.58 17.29
CA SER A 70 -0.72 3.41 15.88
C SER A 70 0.09 2.29 15.25
N ARG A 71 -0.52 1.56 14.32
CA ARG A 71 0.16 0.53 13.53
C ARG A 71 0.31 1.00 12.09
N ILE A 72 1.50 0.78 11.54
CA ILE A 72 1.90 1.26 10.22
C ILE A 72 2.15 0.03 9.35
N ILE A 73 1.47 -0.03 8.20
CA ILE A 73 1.76 -1.01 7.16
C ILE A 73 2.44 -0.27 6.02
N TYR A 74 3.71 -0.59 5.78
CA TYR A 74 4.46 -0.08 4.65
C TYR A 74 4.55 -1.15 3.57
N ILE A 75 4.18 -0.80 2.33
CA ILE A 75 4.35 -1.68 1.18
C ILE A 75 5.39 -1.09 0.23
N CYS A 76 6.49 -1.80 0.07
CA CYS A 76 7.52 -1.52 -0.91
C CYS A 76 7.22 -2.30 -2.19
N ARG A 77 7.61 -1.76 -3.34
CA ARG A 77 7.56 -2.43 -4.63
C ARG A 77 8.96 -2.37 -5.25
N ASP A 78 9.24 -3.23 -6.22
CA ASP A 78 10.42 -3.09 -7.07
C ASP A 78 10.52 -1.62 -7.57
N PRO A 79 11.68 -0.96 -7.41
CA PRO A 79 11.90 0.45 -7.75
C PRO A 79 11.61 0.78 -9.22
N LYS A 80 11.93 -0.11 -10.16
CA LYS A 80 11.67 0.09 -11.61
C LYS A 80 10.16 0.11 -11.85
N ASP A 81 9.47 -0.84 -11.24
CA ASP A 81 8.02 -0.98 -11.30
C ASP A 81 7.28 0.19 -10.65
N ALA A 82 7.78 0.66 -9.49
CA ALA A 82 7.29 1.85 -8.79
C ALA A 82 7.49 3.12 -9.63
N PHE A 83 8.67 3.29 -10.25
CA PHE A 83 8.99 4.41 -11.12
C PHE A 83 8.05 4.49 -12.32
N ILE A 84 7.87 3.38 -13.04
CA ILE A 84 7.00 3.34 -14.23
C ILE A 84 5.54 3.57 -13.87
N SER A 85 5.08 3.01 -12.75
CA SER A 85 3.74 3.29 -12.24
C SER A 85 3.54 4.78 -11.96
N SER A 86 4.52 5.42 -11.33
CA SER A 86 4.48 6.85 -11.04
C SER A 86 4.45 7.67 -12.33
N TRP A 87 5.33 7.35 -13.30
CA TRP A 87 5.43 8.02 -14.60
C TRP A 87 4.10 7.99 -15.35
N HIS A 88 3.48 6.81 -15.49
CA HIS A 88 2.16 6.66 -16.12
C HIS A 88 1.08 7.47 -15.39
N PHE A 89 1.10 7.48 -14.06
CA PHE A 89 0.15 8.26 -13.27
C PHE A 89 0.30 9.77 -13.53
N ASN A 90 1.53 10.29 -13.52
CA ASN A 90 1.76 11.72 -13.75
C ASN A 90 1.50 12.14 -15.19
N GLN A 91 1.80 11.30 -16.17
CA GLN A 91 1.42 11.56 -17.56
C GLN A 91 -0.10 11.72 -17.71
N ARG A 92 -0.89 10.87 -17.03
CA ARG A 92 -2.36 10.95 -17.07
C ARG A 92 -2.93 12.15 -16.32
N VAL A 93 -2.33 12.53 -15.19
CA VAL A 93 -2.89 13.57 -14.30
C VAL A 93 -2.37 14.97 -14.67
N HIS A 94 -1.08 15.09 -15.00
CA HIS A 94 -0.38 16.36 -15.17
C HIS A 94 0.15 16.60 -16.59
N GLY A 95 0.03 15.61 -17.50
CA GLY A 95 0.41 15.73 -18.90
C GLY A 95 1.92 15.84 -19.17
N HIS A 96 2.77 15.56 -18.17
CA HIS A 96 4.23 15.64 -18.27
C HIS A 96 4.90 14.45 -17.58
N ALA A 97 6.08 14.05 -18.09
CA ALA A 97 6.95 13.08 -17.44
C ALA A 97 7.50 13.65 -16.12
N ILE A 98 7.55 12.81 -15.08
CA ILE A 98 8.09 13.20 -13.78
C ILE A 98 9.60 13.37 -13.88
N ASP A 99 10.09 14.39 -13.20
CA ASP A 99 11.47 14.53 -12.80
C ASP A 99 11.88 13.39 -11.84
N PHE A 100 13.05 12.80 -12.05
CA PHE A 100 13.65 11.79 -11.15
C PHE A 100 13.82 12.30 -9.70
N ASP A 101 13.63 13.61 -9.49
CA ASP A 101 13.93 14.40 -8.29
C ASP A 101 12.85 14.44 -7.20
N LYS A 102 11.74 13.67 -7.27
CA LYS A 102 10.79 13.54 -6.14
C LYS A 102 11.31 12.69 -4.96
N GLY A 103 12.63 12.64 -4.81
CA GLY A 103 13.33 12.14 -3.65
C GLY A 103 13.82 10.71 -3.82
N PRO A 104 14.97 10.37 -3.23
CA PRO A 104 15.53 9.04 -3.30
C PRO A 104 14.55 8.01 -2.72
N PHE A 105 13.83 7.29 -3.59
CA PHE A 105 12.90 6.22 -3.22
C PHE A 105 13.49 5.29 -2.15
N TRP A 106 14.79 5.01 -2.25
CA TRP A 106 15.54 4.21 -1.28
C TRP A 106 15.55 4.78 0.13
N ASN A 107 15.69 6.10 0.34
CA ASN A 107 15.65 6.67 1.69
C ASN A 107 14.27 6.46 2.32
N HIS A 108 13.21 6.67 1.53
CA HIS A 108 11.85 6.42 1.99
C HIS A 108 11.67 4.95 2.39
N CYS A 109 12.11 3.99 1.56
CA CYS A 109 12.03 2.58 1.91
C CYS A 109 12.88 2.22 3.13
N LEU A 110 14.10 2.74 3.22
CA LEU A 110 15.05 2.46 4.30
C LEU A 110 14.56 2.97 5.65
N GLU A 111 13.87 4.11 5.70
CA GLU A 111 13.31 4.60 6.96
C GLU A 111 12.24 3.65 7.53
N TYR A 112 11.31 3.18 6.69
CA TYR A 112 10.29 2.22 7.12
C TYR A 112 10.87 0.82 7.36
N TRP A 113 11.93 0.43 6.64
CA TRP A 113 12.67 -0.81 6.86
C TRP A 113 13.37 -0.82 8.22
N LYS A 114 14.08 0.27 8.56
CA LYS A 114 14.67 0.43 9.90
C LYS A 114 13.59 0.42 10.98
N GLY A 115 12.49 1.13 10.75
CA GLY A 115 11.34 1.15 11.66
C GLY A 115 10.74 -0.24 11.91
N SER A 116 10.68 -1.11 10.91
CA SER A 116 10.15 -2.48 11.06
C SER A 116 11.08 -3.41 11.82
N ILE A 117 12.41 -3.20 11.72
CA ILE A 117 13.40 -3.94 12.52
C ILE A 117 13.36 -3.47 13.97
N GLU A 118 13.34 -2.16 14.20
CA GLU A 118 13.38 -1.58 15.56
C GLU A 118 12.07 -1.78 16.32
N ARG A 119 10.93 -1.74 15.63
CA ARG A 119 9.58 -1.79 16.21
C ARG A 119 8.63 -2.66 15.37
N PRO A 120 8.82 -3.99 15.37
CA PRO A 120 8.02 -4.90 14.55
C PRO A 120 6.53 -4.92 14.91
N ASP A 121 6.16 -4.54 16.14
CA ASP A 121 4.75 -4.43 16.56
C ASP A 121 4.07 -3.12 16.10
N VAL A 122 4.87 -2.15 15.64
CA VAL A 122 4.41 -0.82 15.18
C VAL A 122 4.50 -0.70 13.67
N VAL A 123 5.53 -1.26 13.04
CA VAL A 123 5.77 -1.14 11.59
C VAL A 123 5.86 -2.52 10.95
N LEU A 124 4.88 -2.84 10.11
CA LEU A 124 4.90 -4.00 9.23
C LEU A 124 5.40 -3.59 7.84
N PHE A 125 6.60 -4.05 7.48
CA PHE A 125 7.15 -3.89 6.14
C PHE A 125 6.76 -5.09 5.26
N LEU A 126 6.19 -4.80 4.09
CA LEU A 126 5.78 -5.79 3.09
C LEU A 126 6.41 -5.47 1.74
N ARG A 127 6.72 -6.48 0.94
CA ARG A 127 7.07 -6.33 -0.48
C ARG A 127 5.87 -6.70 -1.33
N TYR A 128 5.55 -5.89 -2.32
CA TYR A 128 4.40 -6.06 -3.19
C TYR A 128 4.45 -7.41 -3.92
N GLU A 129 5.62 -7.78 -4.41
CA GLU A 129 5.89 -9.00 -5.17
C GLU A 129 5.63 -10.24 -4.32
N GLU A 130 6.00 -10.20 -3.04
CA GLU A 130 5.73 -11.27 -2.09
C GLU A 130 4.24 -11.36 -1.75
N VAL A 131 3.58 -10.21 -1.56
CA VAL A 131 2.13 -10.15 -1.35
C VAL A 131 1.39 -10.73 -2.56
N MET A 132 1.89 -10.51 -3.77
CA MET A 132 1.29 -11.05 -5.00
C MET A 132 1.59 -12.55 -5.21
N SER A 133 2.72 -13.06 -4.69
CA SER A 133 3.06 -14.48 -4.83
C SER A 133 2.27 -15.39 -3.88
N ASP A 134 1.92 -14.91 -2.70
CA ASP A 134 1.09 -15.64 -1.72
C ASP A 134 0.10 -14.71 -0.98
N PRO A 135 -0.94 -14.23 -1.68
CA PRO A 135 -1.82 -13.17 -1.15
C PRO A 135 -2.59 -13.59 0.10
N VAL A 136 -2.98 -14.86 0.22
CA VAL A 136 -3.73 -15.35 1.38
C VAL A 136 -2.86 -15.32 2.64
N LYS A 137 -1.62 -15.81 2.56
CA LYS A 137 -0.65 -15.73 3.66
C LYS A 137 -0.45 -14.30 4.14
N TYR A 138 -0.27 -13.36 3.20
CA TYR A 138 -0.04 -11.96 3.55
C TYR A 138 -1.29 -11.27 4.10
N VAL A 139 -2.48 -11.62 3.63
CA VAL A 139 -3.75 -11.16 4.22
C VAL A 139 -3.89 -11.61 5.66
N LYS A 140 -3.59 -12.89 5.98
CA LYS A 140 -3.59 -13.40 7.36
C LYS A 140 -2.55 -12.68 8.23
N ARG A 141 -1.35 -12.44 7.69
CA ARG A 141 -0.29 -11.68 8.37
C ARG A 141 -0.71 -10.23 8.67
N ILE A 142 -1.33 -9.55 7.72
CA ILE A 142 -1.85 -8.18 7.90
C ILE A 142 -2.96 -8.17 8.96
N ALA A 143 -3.89 -9.13 8.92
CA ALA A 143 -4.99 -9.22 9.89
C ALA A 143 -4.48 -9.42 11.32
N THR A 144 -3.49 -10.29 11.50
CA THR A 144 -2.81 -10.50 12.78
C THR A 144 -2.15 -9.22 13.26
N PHE A 145 -1.39 -8.56 12.39
CA PHE A 145 -0.73 -7.30 12.73
C PHE A 145 -1.73 -6.20 13.11
N LEU A 146 -2.86 -6.10 12.41
CA LEU A 146 -3.94 -5.15 12.72
C LEU A 146 -4.73 -5.52 13.99
N GLY A 147 -4.40 -6.62 14.68
CA GLY A 147 -5.06 -7.07 15.90
C GLY A 147 -6.45 -7.65 15.68
N VAL A 148 -6.74 -8.08 14.45
CA VAL A 148 -8.01 -8.72 14.05
C VAL A 148 -7.72 -10.02 13.27
N PRO A 149 -6.98 -10.99 13.85
CA PRO A 149 -6.64 -12.24 13.17
C PRO A 149 -7.90 -12.97 12.73
N PHE A 150 -7.78 -13.79 11.68
CA PHE A 150 -8.87 -14.65 11.26
C PHE A 150 -9.09 -15.78 12.29
N SER A 151 -10.34 -16.11 12.59
CA SER A 151 -10.64 -17.30 13.40
C SER A 151 -10.45 -18.58 12.57
N SER A 152 -10.31 -19.72 13.25
CA SER A 152 -10.27 -21.02 12.55
C SER A 152 -11.52 -21.24 11.69
N GLU A 153 -12.69 -20.82 12.17
CA GLU A 153 -13.91 -20.90 11.35
C GLU A 153 -13.81 -19.99 10.11
N GLU A 154 -13.35 -18.75 10.25
CA GLU A 154 -13.16 -17.85 9.10
C GLU A 154 -12.21 -18.45 8.05
N GLU A 155 -11.14 -19.12 8.50
CA GLU A 155 -10.21 -19.81 7.61
C GLU A 155 -10.84 -21.04 6.94
N ASP A 156 -11.57 -21.87 7.68
CA ASP A 156 -12.26 -23.05 7.16
C ASP A 156 -13.36 -22.68 6.14
N PHE A 157 -14.01 -21.53 6.33
CA PHE A 157 -15.00 -20.97 5.39
C PHE A 157 -14.38 -20.19 4.22
N GLY A 158 -13.06 -20.04 4.17
CA GLY A 158 -12.37 -19.38 3.06
C GLY A 158 -12.53 -17.85 3.03
N VAL A 159 -12.80 -17.21 4.17
CA VAL A 159 -12.92 -15.75 4.28
C VAL A 159 -11.64 -15.04 3.80
N PRO A 160 -10.40 -15.50 4.13
CA PRO A 160 -9.18 -14.88 3.61
C PRO A 160 -9.12 -14.84 2.08
N GLU A 161 -9.55 -15.93 1.41
CA GLU A 161 -9.60 -16.05 -0.05
C GLU A 161 -10.63 -15.07 -0.64
N GLU A 162 -11.77 -14.88 0.02
CA GLU A 162 -12.77 -13.89 -0.38
C GLU A 162 -12.23 -12.46 -0.28
N VAL A 163 -11.50 -12.14 0.79
CA VAL A 163 -10.83 -10.84 0.95
C VAL A 163 -9.83 -10.61 -0.18
N VAL A 164 -8.99 -11.60 -0.49
CA VAL A 164 -8.02 -11.54 -1.60
C VAL A 164 -8.75 -11.31 -2.93
N LYS A 165 -9.82 -12.07 -3.19
CA LYS A 165 -10.61 -11.96 -4.41
C LYS A 165 -11.20 -10.57 -4.55
N LEU A 166 -11.85 -10.05 -3.51
CA LEU A 166 -12.48 -8.73 -3.49
C LEU A 166 -11.50 -7.59 -3.74
N CYS A 167 -10.30 -7.70 -3.15
CA CYS A 167 -9.26 -6.68 -3.27
C CYS A 167 -8.34 -6.88 -4.49
N SER A 168 -8.56 -7.93 -5.28
CA SER A 168 -7.72 -8.23 -6.44
C SER A 168 -7.81 -7.13 -7.47
N PHE A 169 -6.70 -6.87 -8.17
CA PHE A 169 -6.66 -5.89 -9.25
C PHE A 169 -7.76 -6.16 -10.28
N LYS A 170 -7.94 -7.43 -10.70
CA LYS A 170 -8.96 -7.84 -11.66
C LYS A 170 -10.37 -7.42 -11.23
N MET A 171 -10.71 -7.59 -9.95
CA MET A 171 -12.00 -7.19 -9.41
C MET A 171 -12.11 -5.68 -9.40
N LEU A 172 -11.15 -5.00 -8.79
CA LEU A 172 -11.19 -3.56 -8.58
C LEU A 172 -11.13 -2.78 -9.90
N SER A 173 -10.23 -3.12 -10.83
CA SER A 173 -10.07 -2.44 -12.13
C SER A 173 -11.29 -2.58 -13.04
N GLY A 174 -12.12 -3.61 -12.83
CA GLY A 174 -13.38 -3.82 -13.56
C GLY A 174 -14.51 -2.91 -13.08
N LEU A 175 -14.41 -2.33 -11.89
CA LEU A 175 -15.43 -1.45 -11.32
C LEU A 175 -15.34 -0.06 -11.94
N LYS A 176 -16.51 0.52 -12.28
CA LYS A 176 -16.61 1.88 -12.85
C LYS A 176 -15.88 2.93 -12.02
N VAL A 177 -15.87 2.77 -10.69
CA VAL A 177 -15.20 3.68 -9.75
C VAL A 177 -13.67 3.66 -9.82
N ASN A 178 -13.08 2.64 -10.45
CA ASN A 178 -11.64 2.44 -10.55
C ASN A 178 -11.14 2.38 -12.02
N GLN A 179 -11.92 2.84 -13.01
CA GLN A 179 -11.56 2.77 -14.44
C GLN A 179 -10.39 3.71 -14.86
N SER A 180 -9.47 3.99 -13.95
CA SER A 180 -8.27 4.81 -14.15
C SER A 180 -6.97 4.02 -13.87
N GLY A 181 -6.76 2.86 -14.51
CA GLY A 181 -5.50 2.13 -14.31
C GLY A 181 -5.30 0.84 -15.10
N LYS A 182 -4.24 0.77 -15.92
CA LYS A 182 -3.50 -0.48 -16.23
C LYS A 182 -2.16 -0.40 -15.50
N VAL A 183 -1.77 -1.48 -14.81
CA VAL A 183 -0.51 -1.62 -14.06
C VAL A 183 0.30 -2.76 -14.67
N GLY A 184 1.62 -2.59 -14.72
CA GLY A 184 2.58 -3.62 -15.14
C GLY A 184 2.90 -3.50 -16.62
N ASP A 185 3.95 -2.72 -16.93
CA ASP A 185 4.61 -2.80 -18.24
C ASP A 185 6.01 -2.15 -18.30
N TRP A 186 6.82 -2.24 -17.24
CA TRP A 186 8.13 -1.57 -17.25
C TRP A 186 9.05 -2.09 -18.36
N VAL A 187 8.97 -3.38 -18.69
CA VAL A 187 9.77 -4.03 -19.74
C VAL A 187 9.50 -3.40 -21.12
N ASN A 188 8.29 -2.89 -21.36
CA ASN A 188 7.94 -2.20 -22.61
C ASN A 188 8.21 -0.69 -22.57
N HIS A 189 8.74 -0.16 -21.45
CA HIS A 189 8.87 1.29 -21.22
C HIS A 189 10.26 1.75 -20.76
N MET A 190 11.13 0.84 -20.30
CA MET A 190 12.52 1.14 -19.94
C MET A 190 13.49 0.41 -20.87
N SER A 191 14.56 1.10 -21.28
CA SER A 191 15.70 0.42 -21.90
C SER A 191 16.45 -0.42 -20.85
N GLU A 192 17.14 -1.47 -21.31
CA GLU A 192 17.99 -2.31 -20.44
C GLU A 192 19.04 -1.48 -19.70
N GLU A 193 19.59 -0.44 -20.34
CA GLU A 193 20.54 0.50 -19.73
C GLU A 193 19.92 1.28 -18.56
N MET A 194 18.70 1.80 -18.73
CA MET A 194 18.00 2.52 -17.66
C MET A 194 17.65 1.60 -16.49
N ALA A 195 17.23 0.36 -16.79
CA ALA A 195 16.94 -0.64 -15.76
C ALA A 195 18.20 -1.01 -14.98
N SER A 196 19.29 -1.34 -15.68
CA SER A 196 20.58 -1.68 -15.09
C SER A 196 21.15 -0.56 -14.23
N ARG A 197 21.00 0.70 -14.69
CA ARG A 197 21.44 1.86 -13.92
C ARG A 197 20.63 2.03 -12.63
N LEU A 198 19.32 1.79 -12.66
CA LEU A 198 18.49 1.85 -11.46
C LEU A 198 18.83 0.72 -10.50
N ASP A 199 19.07 -0.49 -11.01
CA ASP A 199 19.48 -1.64 -10.21
C ASP A 199 20.79 -1.36 -9.46
N HIS A 200 21.80 -0.83 -10.16
CA HIS A 200 23.08 -0.48 -9.55
C HIS A 200 22.95 0.58 -8.44
N ILE A 201 22.14 1.62 -8.67
CA ILE A 201 21.87 2.65 -7.66
C ILE A 201 21.19 2.03 -6.43
N MET A 202 20.21 1.14 -6.65
CA MET A 202 19.49 0.50 -5.56
C MET A 202 20.38 -0.44 -4.75
N GLU A 203 21.23 -1.22 -5.41
CA GLU A 203 22.24 -2.05 -4.74
C GLU A 203 23.18 -1.22 -3.87
N GLU A 204 23.76 -0.15 -4.43
CA GLU A 204 24.68 0.75 -3.70
C GLU A 204 23.99 1.41 -2.49
N LYS A 205 22.75 1.87 -2.66
CA LYS A 205 22.05 2.61 -1.60
C LYS A 205 21.44 1.70 -0.53
N LEU A 206 21.15 0.45 -0.85
CA LEU A 206 20.63 -0.53 0.10
C LEU A 206 21.75 -1.38 0.75
N GLU A 207 22.99 -1.25 0.28
CA GLU A 207 24.13 -1.97 0.83
C GLU A 207 24.24 -1.79 2.35
N GLY A 208 24.45 -2.90 3.06
CA GLY A 208 24.56 -2.90 4.53
C GLY A 208 23.25 -2.70 5.29
N SER A 209 22.12 -2.43 4.62
CA SER A 209 20.82 -2.27 5.28
C SER A 209 20.11 -3.60 5.59
N GLY A 210 20.50 -4.69 4.91
CA GLY A 210 19.80 -5.97 4.94
C GLY A 210 18.50 -6.02 4.12
N LEU A 211 18.14 -4.92 3.44
CA LEU A 211 17.03 -4.88 2.48
C LEU A 211 17.56 -5.21 1.07
N THR A 212 16.87 -6.13 0.40
CA THR A 212 17.10 -6.47 -1.02
C THR A 212 15.76 -6.36 -1.72
N LEU A 213 15.67 -5.58 -2.80
CA LEU A 213 14.43 -5.38 -3.56
C LEU A 213 14.54 -6.02 -4.93
#